data_AF-A0A7J4ZV59-F1
#
_entry.id   AF-A0A7J4ZV59-F1
#
_cell.length_a   1.000
_cell.length_b   1.000
_cell.length_c   1.000
_cell.angle_alpha   90.00
_cell.angle_beta   90.00
_cell.angle_gamma   90.00
#
_symmetry.space_group_name_H-M   'P 1'
#
loop_
_entity.id
_entity.type
_entity.pdbx_description
1 polymer ?
#
loop_
_entity_poly.entity_id
_entity_poly.type
_entity_poly.pdbx_seq_one_letter_code
_entity_poly.pdbx_strand_id
1 'polypeptide(L)' 'MKVYQFNPENGIYAGELFEDDEMLKYVEGITTIAPPPYGPGQVPVFDPDKRAWDTMPVTPPCRKPPQVH' A
#
# COMPACT_ATOMS: atom_id res chain seq x y z
N MET A 1 10.49 12.35 11.10
CA MET A 1 10.62 12.27 9.62
C MET A 1 9.36 11.65 9.00
N LYS A 2 9.06 11.95 7.73
CA LYS A 2 7.88 11.39 7.05
C LYS A 2 8.15 9.93 6.67
N VAL A 3 7.20 9.06 6.99
CA VAL A 3 7.22 7.64 6.63
C VAL A 3 5.88 7.22 6.06
N TYR A 4 5.89 6.09 5.37
CA TYR A 4 4.76 5.54 4.64
C TYR A 4 4.45 4.16 5.20
N GLN A 5 3.22 3.99 5.68
CA GLN A 5 2.76 2.75 6.26
C GLN A 5 2.21 1.84 5.18
N PHE A 6 2.58 0.57 5.22
CA PHE A 6 2.00 -0.50 4.44
C PHE A 6 1.58 -1.64 5.37
N ASN A 7 0.54 -2.37 5.00
CA ASN A 7 0.15 -3.56 5.75
C ASN A 7 1.16 -4.69 5.46
N PRO A 8 1.87 -5.24 6.46
CA PRO A 8 2.87 -6.27 6.25
C PRO A 8 2.30 -7.60 5.72
N GLU A 9 1.00 -7.85 5.90
CA GLU A 9 0.34 -9.08 5.43
C GLU A 9 0.10 -9.08 3.91
N ASN A 10 -0.15 -7.92 3.32
CA ASN A 10 -0.56 -7.81 1.90
C ASN A 10 0.16 -6.70 1.11
N GLY A 11 1.07 -5.96 1.75
CA GLY A 11 1.82 -4.85 1.18
C GLY A 11 1.02 -3.56 0.94
N ILE A 12 -0.29 -3.54 1.17
CA ILE A 12 -1.15 -2.41 0.77
C ILE A 12 -0.80 -1.15 1.55
N TYR A 13 -0.70 -0.03 0.85
CA TYR A 13 -0.51 1.28 1.44
C TYR A 13 -1.63 1.66 2.42
N ALA A 14 -1.26 1.96 3.66
CA ALA A 14 -2.17 2.29 4.76
C ALA A 14 -2.17 3.79 5.11
N GLY A 15 -1.18 4.56 4.65
CA GLY A 15 -1.13 6.00 4.82
C GLY A 15 0.25 6.56 5.13
N GLU A 16 0.28 7.82 5.55
CA GLU A 16 1.50 8.55 5.90
C GLU A 16 1.55 8.80 7.41
N LEU A 17 2.74 8.67 7.99
CA LEU A 17 2.98 8.96 9.40
C LEU A 17 4.24 9.83 9.55
N PHE A 18 4.36 10.48 10.70
CA PHE A 18 5.56 11.20 11.08
C PHE A 18 6.15 10.55 12.31
N GLU A 19 7.30 9.91 12.15
CA GLU A 19 7.98 9.14 13.20
C GLU A 19 9.45 9.54 13.29
N ASP A 20 10.04 9.39 14.47
CA ASP A 20 11.46 9.63 14.69
C ASP A 20 12.30 8.38 14.39
N ASP A 21 13.56 8.56 13.98
CA ASP A 21 14.44 7.48 13.50
C ASP A 21 14.60 6.34 14.52
N GLU A 22 14.58 6.68 15.81
CA GLU A 22 14.67 5.72 16.92
C GLU A 22 13.46 4.78 16.99
N MET A 23 12.28 5.26 16.61
CA MET A 23 11.03 4.48 16.64
C MET A 23 10.92 3.53 15.45
N LEU A 24 11.55 3.85 14.31
CA LEU A 24 11.43 3.08 13.07
C LEU A 24 11.91 1.63 13.18
N LYS A 25 12.87 1.37 14.07
CA LYS A 25 13.46 0.04 14.27
C LYS A 25 12.47 -0.96 14.87
N TYR A 26 11.38 -0.47 15.46
CA TYR A 26 10.41 -1.28 16.19
C TYR A 26 9.06 -1.40 15.49
N VAL A 27 8.87 -0.65 14.40
CA VAL A 27 7.59 -0.60 13.70
C VAL A 27 7.70 -1.40 12.40
N GLU A 28 6.99 -2.52 12.34
CA GLU A 28 6.83 -3.27 11.11
C GLU A 28 5.79 -2.58 10.21
N GLY A 29 5.90 -2.79 8.88
CA GLY A 29 4.95 -2.20 7.95
C GLY A 29 5.12 -0.70 7.75
N ILE A 30 6.32 -0.15 7.94
CA ILE A 30 6.63 1.23 7.54
C ILE A 30 7.87 1.28 6.66
N THR A 31 7.89 2.27 5.76
CA THR A 31 9.01 2.52 4.87
C THR A 31 9.23 4.03 4.71
N THR A 32 10.48 4.41 4.49
CA THR A 32 10.85 5.81 4.20
C THR A 32 10.69 6.15 2.71
N ILE A 33 10.42 5.13 1.90
CA ILE A 33 10.25 5.25 0.45
C ILE A 33 8.83 5.70 0.17
N ALA A 34 8.67 6.80 -0.57
CA ALA A 34 7.36 7.30 -0.95
C ALA A 34 6.69 6.41 -2.00
N PRO A 35 5.37 6.17 -1.90
CA PRO A 35 4.63 5.51 -2.97
C PRO A 35 4.64 6.39 -4.24
N PRO A 36 4.66 5.78 -5.43
CA PRO A 36 4.53 6.50 -6.68
C PRO A 36 3.13 7.13 -6.80
N PRO A 37 2.93 8.12 -7.67
CA PRO A 37 1.62 8.63 -7.98
C PRO A 37 0.70 7.51 -8.49
N TYR A 38 -0.46 7.33 -7.86
CA TYR A 38 -1.46 6.34 -8.25
C TYR A 38 -2.79 7.04 -8.56
N GLY A 39 -3.48 6.51 -9.58
CA GLY A 39 -4.76 7.04 -10.04
C GLY A 39 -5.98 6.45 -9.30
N PRO A 40 -7.18 6.96 -9.61
CA PRO A 40 -8.43 6.39 -9.08
C PRO A 40 -8.54 4.90 -9.45
N GLY A 41 -8.86 4.06 -8.46
CA GLY A 41 -8.95 2.61 -8.65
C GLY A 41 -7.60 1.89 -8.72
N GLN A 42 -6.51 2.56 -8.32
CA GLN A 42 -5.21 1.95 -8.09
C GLN A 42 -4.85 2.03 -6.61
N VAL A 43 -4.10 1.04 -6.13
CA VAL A 43 -3.56 1.02 -4.78
C VAL A 43 -2.06 0.71 -4.83
N PRO A 44 -1.21 1.49 -4.16
CA PRO A 44 0.19 1.15 -4.00
C PRO A 44 0.34 -0.06 -3.09
N VAL A 45 1.18 -1.00 -3.49
CA VAL A 45 1.54 -2.19 -2.74
C VAL A 45 3.05 -2.22 -2.58
N PHE A 46 3.54 -2.18 -1.35
CA PHE A 46 4.96 -2.25 -1.06
C PHE A 46 5.43 -3.71 -1.09
N ASP A 47 6.44 -3.97 -1.91
CA ASP A 47 7.15 -5.24 -1.96
C ASP A 47 8.39 -5.13 -1.05
N PRO A 48 8.39 -5.80 0.14
CA PRO A 48 9.50 -5.71 1.08
C PRO A 48 10.77 -6.39 0.58
N ASP A 49 10.67 -7.40 -0.29
CA ASP A 49 11.81 -8.09 -0.89
C ASP A 49 12.54 -7.18 -1.88
N LYS A 50 11.78 -6.41 -2.68
CA LYS A 50 12.33 -5.43 -3.63
C LYS A 50 12.58 -4.06 -3.00
N ARG A 51 12.08 -3.82 -1.79
CA ARG A 51 12.00 -2.50 -1.14
C ARG A 51 11.46 -1.43 -2.10
N ALA A 52 10.40 -1.74 -2.81
CA ALA A 52 9.84 -0.88 -3.84
C ALA A 52 8.32 -0.93 -3.83
N TRP A 53 7.69 0.16 -4.26
CA TRP A 53 6.26 0.22 -4.44
C TRP A 53 5.87 -0.24 -5.84
N ASP A 54 4.85 -1.08 -5.90
CA ASP A 54 4.12 -1.42 -7.11
C ASP A 54 2.73 -0.80 -7.06
N THR A 55 2.06 -0.68 -8.20
CA THR A 55 0.71 -0.09 -8.28
C THR A 55 -0.24 -1.11 -8.83
N MET A 56 -1.12 -1.65 -7.99
CA MET A 56 -2.07 -2.66 -8.39
C MET A 56 -3.44 -2.04 -8.70
N PRO A 57 -4.15 -2.50 -9.73
CA PRO A 57 -5.53 -2.11 -9.94
C PRO A 57 -6.38 -2.69 -8.81
N VAL A 58 -7.14 -1.82 -8.15
CA VAL A 58 -8.26 -2.22 -7.30
C VAL A 58 -9.37 -2.65 -8.25
N THR A 59 -9.25 -3.83 -8.87
CA THR A 59 -10.38 -4.39 -9.61
C THR A 59 -11.48 -4.63 -8.60
N PRO A 60 -12.62 -3.90 -8.64
CA PRO A 60 -13.80 -4.42 -7.98
C PRO A 60 -14.06 -5.80 -8.62
N PRO A 61 -14.44 -6.83 -7.85
CA PRO A 61 -14.92 -8.05 -8.47
C PRO A 61 -16.03 -7.61 -9.44
N CYS A 62 -15.83 -7.91 -10.73
CA CYS A 62 -16.80 -7.64 -11.77
C CYS A 62 -18.14 -8.17 -11.24
N ARG A 63 -19.06 -7.28 -10.86
CA ARG A 63 -20.42 -7.68 -10.53
C ARG A 63 -20.99 -8.18 -11.84
N LYS A 64 -20.91 -9.49 -12.08
CA LYS A 64 -21.70 -10.14 -13.11
C LYS A 64 -23.13 -9.66 -12.89
N PRO A 65 -23.77 -8.98 -13.85
CA PRO A 65 -25.18 -8.65 -13.70
C PRO A 65 -25.93 -9.98 -13.47
N PRO A 66 -26.90 -10.04 -12.54
CA PRO A 66 -27.70 -11.25 -12.38
C PRO A 66 -28.35 -11.54 -13.73
N GLN A 67 -28.03 -12.70 -14.32
CA GLN A 67 -28.79 -13.22 -15.45
C GLN A 67 -30.19 -13.52 -14.93
N VAL A 68 -31.11 -12.60 -15.18
CA VAL A 68 -32.55 -12.82 -15.02
C VAL A 68 -32.95 -13.83 -16.09
N HIS A 69 -33.45 -14.99 -15.65
CA HIS A 69 -34.02 -16.01 -16.50
C HIS A 69 -35.54 -15.97 -16.45
#